data_AF-A0A9W3BC31-F1
#
_entry.id   AF-A0A9W3BC31-F1
#
_cell.length_a   1.000
_cell.length_b   1.000
_cell.length_c   1.000
_cell.angle_alpha   90.00
_cell.angle_beta   90.00
_cell.angle_gamma   90.00
#
_symmetry.space_group_name_H-M   'P 1'
#
loop_
_entity.id
_entity.type
_entity.pdbx_description
1 polymer ?
#
loop_
_entity_poly.entity_id
_entity_poly.type
_entity_poly.pdbx_seq_one_letter_code
_entity_poly.pdbx_strand_id
1 'polypeptide(L)'
;MYTQGQSVLNRSFFPCQDTPAVKATYSALVTVPKGFTAVMSANKKSFGEKANRKGDTNCFSFEQTVPIQSYLIVLAVGHIKSARIGLRSEVWAEPSILESARNEFDGVVEDFLKTGEQLFGPYVWGTYDILVMPPSFPYGGMENPCLTFVTPCIIVGDKSLTDVVIHEITHSWFGNLVTNANWSEFWLNEGFTMFGQRRISETLYGRASMCLEATTGQNLLHRHIEHIGQDHPLTRLRVIIEKGVDPDDTYNETPYEKGFSFVCYLQSLVNDVEKFDKFLRAYIQKFKYQSIVAEDLFDFFLDYFPELKEKHVHERQGFDFAKTWLQGTGHSPYKPDLSASAELTGPVDLEIKRVTEVDVQDKPQEISLWTTYQLMYFLDDLSAKSPLSDASKQRLVLDYPILKQSRNAEIRQRWCEVVIKNEMLEHKEDIRSFLHSQGKQKYTKPLYELMMKASEDLQKFALEVYHETERFLHVNVRSYVRKILGLDN
;
A
#
# COMPACT_ATOMS: atom_id res chain seq x y z
N MET A 1 -8.03 -8.37 19.20
CA MET A 1 -7.94 -6.89 19.17
C MET A 1 -6.63 -6.49 18.52
N TYR A 2 -6.61 -5.36 17.84
CA TYR A 2 -5.39 -4.75 17.31
C TYR A 2 -5.49 -3.23 17.43
N THR A 3 -4.35 -2.55 17.39
CA THR A 3 -4.26 -1.10 17.30
C THR A 3 -3.72 -0.69 15.92
N GLN A 4 -4.07 0.51 15.49
CA GLN A 4 -3.47 1.19 14.35
C GLN A 4 -3.14 2.61 14.82
N GLY A 5 -1.85 2.97 14.84
CA GLY A 5 -1.41 4.25 15.42
C GLY A 5 -1.37 5.41 14.43
N GLN A 6 -1.05 5.14 13.17
CA GLN A 6 -1.02 6.15 12.11
C GLN A 6 -2.45 6.62 11.76
N SER A 7 -2.70 7.92 11.60
CA SER A 7 -1.72 9.02 11.71
C SER A 7 -1.52 9.55 13.14
N VAL A 8 -2.61 9.77 13.86
CA VAL A 8 -2.61 10.43 15.19
C VAL A 8 -3.52 9.71 16.19
N LEU A 9 -3.56 8.38 16.11
CA LEU A 9 -4.51 7.56 16.86
C LEU A 9 -3.94 7.04 18.18
N ASN A 10 -2.61 7.03 18.36
CA ASN A 10 -2.01 6.47 19.57
C ASN A 10 -2.25 7.33 20.83
N ARG A 11 -2.60 8.61 20.68
CA ARG A 11 -3.17 9.42 21.78
C ARG A 11 -4.46 8.85 22.39
N SER A 12 -5.20 8.03 21.64
CA SER A 12 -6.40 7.32 22.13
C SER A 12 -6.06 6.00 22.84
N PHE A 13 -4.83 5.49 22.65
CA PHE A 13 -4.34 4.28 23.27
C PHE A 13 -3.55 4.58 24.56
N PHE A 14 -2.67 5.59 24.54
CA PHE A 14 -1.91 6.05 25.70
C PHE A 14 -1.55 7.55 25.60
N PRO A 15 -1.40 8.28 26.72
CA PRO A 15 -0.94 9.66 26.70
C PRO A 15 0.47 9.78 26.13
N CYS A 16 0.64 10.56 25.06
CA CYS A 16 1.94 10.77 24.42
C CYS A 16 2.00 12.10 23.66
N GLN A 17 3.22 12.51 23.29
CA GLN A 17 3.45 13.54 22.29
C GLN A 17 3.21 12.91 20.91
N ASP A 18 1.95 12.88 20.50
CA ASP A 18 1.53 12.12 19.32
C ASP A 18 1.77 12.88 18.01
N THR A 19 3.05 12.97 17.66
CA THR A 19 3.60 13.66 16.49
C THR A 19 4.79 12.86 15.93
N PRO A 20 4.97 12.79 14.61
CA PRO A 20 6.10 12.08 14.03
C PRO A 20 7.44 12.79 14.26
N ALA A 21 7.44 14.04 14.74
CA ALA A 21 8.65 14.79 15.11
C ALA A 21 9.38 14.22 16.34
N VAL A 22 8.71 13.43 17.18
CA VAL A 22 9.29 12.87 18.41
C VAL A 22 9.53 11.38 18.23
N LYS A 23 10.77 10.94 18.46
CA LYS A 23 11.14 9.52 18.54
C LYS A 23 11.50 9.13 19.97
N ALA A 24 11.09 7.95 20.39
CA ALA A 24 11.43 7.39 21.69
C ALA A 24 11.64 5.86 21.61
N THR A 25 12.48 5.34 22.48
CA THR A 25 12.49 3.90 22.81
C THR A 25 11.33 3.60 23.76
N TYR A 26 10.84 2.37 23.80
CA TYR A 26 9.83 1.98 24.78
C TYR A 26 10.05 0.57 25.33
N SER A 27 9.46 0.32 26.49
CA SER A 27 9.31 -1.03 27.03
C SER A 27 7.87 -1.22 27.50
N ALA A 28 7.32 -2.41 27.29
CA ALA A 28 5.96 -2.75 27.68
C ALA A 28 5.92 -4.12 28.36
N LEU A 29 5.06 -4.22 29.37
CA LEU A 29 4.66 -5.49 29.97
C LEU A 29 3.16 -5.63 29.78
N VAL A 30 2.74 -6.61 28.97
CA VAL A 30 1.35 -6.82 28.60
C VAL A 30 0.86 -8.12 29.23
N THR A 31 -0.20 -8.03 30.01
CA THR A 31 -0.92 -9.20 30.56
C THR A 31 -2.18 -9.43 29.74
N VAL A 32 -2.40 -10.65 29.27
CA VAL A 32 -3.59 -11.01 28.48
C VAL A 32 -4.22 -12.31 29.00
N PRO A 33 -5.51 -12.58 28.73
CA PRO A 33 -6.15 -13.82 29.17
C PRO A 33 -5.40 -15.06 28.68
N LYS A 34 -5.46 -16.16 29.44
CA LYS A 34 -4.84 -17.44 29.02
C LYS A 34 -5.40 -17.89 27.66
N GLY A 35 -4.53 -18.46 26.82
CA GLY A 35 -4.87 -18.88 25.45
C GLY A 35 -4.75 -17.77 24.41
N PHE A 36 -4.51 -16.53 24.82
CA PHE A 36 -4.19 -15.42 23.92
C PHE A 36 -2.69 -15.11 23.95
N THR A 37 -2.20 -14.66 22.79
CA THR A 37 -0.84 -14.19 22.56
C THR A 37 -0.88 -12.69 22.33
N ALA A 38 0.02 -11.94 22.96
CA ALA A 38 0.27 -10.54 22.64
C ALA A 38 1.50 -10.41 21.75
N VAL A 39 1.46 -9.48 20.80
CA VAL A 39 2.60 -9.08 19.96
C VAL A 39 2.62 -7.55 19.83
N MET A 40 3.81 -6.96 19.76
CA MET A 40 4.04 -5.51 19.64
C MET A 40 5.22 -5.23 18.70
N SER A 41 5.36 -3.97 18.26
CA SER A 41 6.47 -3.49 17.42
C SER A 41 7.77 -3.29 18.20
N ALA A 42 8.40 -4.39 18.62
CA ALA A 42 9.57 -4.39 19.49
C ALA A 42 10.64 -5.40 19.04
N ASN A 43 11.91 -5.02 19.13
CA ASN A 43 13.03 -5.85 18.68
C ASN A 43 13.56 -6.83 19.75
N LYS A 44 13.12 -6.70 21.00
CA LYS A 44 13.28 -7.73 22.04
C LYS A 44 11.92 -8.13 22.57
N LYS A 45 11.68 -9.44 22.61
CA LYS A 45 10.43 -10.05 23.06
C LYS A 45 10.70 -11.20 24.02
N SER A 46 9.96 -11.28 25.12
CA SER A 46 9.96 -12.45 26.00
C SER A 46 8.54 -12.88 26.36
N PHE A 47 8.33 -14.20 26.38
CA PHE A 47 7.04 -14.83 26.58
C PHE A 47 7.06 -15.60 27.90
N GLY A 48 6.24 -15.19 28.88
CA GLY A 48 5.75 -16.10 29.92
C GLY A 48 6.70 -16.55 31.04
N GLU A 49 7.57 -15.70 31.59
CA GLU A 49 8.48 -16.14 32.68
C GLU A 49 8.28 -15.47 34.06
N LYS A 50 7.49 -14.40 34.17
CA LYS A 50 7.26 -13.73 35.45
C LYS A 50 5.79 -13.37 35.64
N ALA A 51 5.24 -13.76 36.79
CA ALA A 51 3.96 -13.28 37.23
C ALA A 51 3.97 -11.75 37.33
N ASN A 52 2.92 -11.08 36.88
CA ASN A 52 2.78 -9.64 37.16
C ASN A 52 2.55 -9.40 38.67
N ARG A 53 2.43 -8.12 39.07
CA ARG A 53 2.15 -7.75 40.48
C ARG A 53 0.88 -8.38 41.06
N LYS A 54 -0.04 -8.87 40.22
CA LYS A 54 -1.31 -9.52 40.61
C LYS A 54 -1.23 -11.05 40.57
N GLY A 55 -0.10 -11.65 40.18
CA GLY A 55 0.04 -13.10 40.07
C GLY A 55 -0.29 -13.68 38.68
N ASP A 56 -0.66 -12.86 37.69
CA ASP A 56 -1.00 -13.36 36.35
C ASP A 56 0.24 -13.88 35.62
N THR A 57 0.16 -15.10 35.10
CA THR A 57 1.32 -15.76 34.48
C THR A 57 1.41 -15.59 32.97
N ASN A 58 0.34 -15.16 32.29
CA ASN A 58 0.34 -14.95 30.84
C ASN A 58 0.75 -13.51 30.49
N CYS A 59 2.03 -13.21 30.77
CA CYS A 59 2.63 -11.90 30.59
C CYS A 59 3.70 -11.92 29.49
N PHE A 60 3.72 -10.86 28.70
CA PHE A 60 4.59 -10.66 27.55
C PHE A 60 5.38 -9.40 27.76
N SER A 61 6.71 -9.47 27.65
CA SER A 61 7.56 -8.29 27.76
C SER A 61 8.14 -7.93 26.41
N PHE A 62 8.15 -6.63 26.13
CA PHE A 62 8.61 -6.05 24.88
C PHE A 62 9.54 -4.89 25.18
N GLU A 63 10.63 -4.78 24.43
CA GLU A 63 11.55 -3.64 24.47
C GLU A 63 11.91 -3.27 23.03
N GLN A 64 11.62 -2.03 22.66
CA GLN A 64 12.04 -1.41 21.40
C GLN A 64 13.21 -0.49 21.70
N THR A 65 14.41 -0.95 21.34
CA THR A 65 15.67 -0.27 21.64
C THR A 65 16.08 0.75 20.60
N VAL A 66 15.48 0.71 19.42
CA VAL A 66 15.66 1.73 18.39
C VAL A 66 14.59 2.81 18.58
N PRO A 67 14.94 4.12 18.62
CA PRO A 67 13.94 5.17 18.76
C PRO A 67 12.94 5.20 17.60
N ILE A 68 11.64 5.18 17.91
CA ILE A 68 10.54 5.20 16.94
C ILE A 68 9.52 6.28 17.28
N GLN A 69 8.72 6.66 16.29
CA GLN A 69 7.58 7.56 16.48
C GLN A 69 6.46 6.90 17.28
N SER A 70 5.65 7.73 17.94
CA SER A 70 4.46 7.25 18.67
C SER A 70 3.56 6.41 17.76
N TYR A 71 3.31 6.84 16.52
CA TYR A 71 2.37 6.18 15.59
C TYR A 71 2.76 4.73 15.23
N LEU A 72 4.03 4.35 15.42
CA LEU A 72 4.57 3.02 15.13
C LEU A 72 4.46 2.04 16.31
N ILE A 73 4.00 2.50 17.48
CA ILE A 73 3.74 1.64 18.63
C ILE A 73 2.41 0.91 18.40
N VAL A 74 2.46 -0.42 18.31
CA VAL A 74 1.25 -1.24 18.12
C VAL A 74 1.16 -2.37 19.13
N LEU A 75 -0.08 -2.80 19.37
CA LEU A 75 -0.44 -3.99 20.12
C LEU A 75 -1.47 -4.79 19.34
N ALA A 76 -1.19 -6.09 19.16
CA ALA A 76 -2.21 -7.05 18.78
C ALA A 76 -2.30 -8.18 19.80
N VAL A 77 -3.53 -8.57 20.13
CA VAL A 77 -3.83 -9.68 21.04
C VAL A 77 -4.91 -10.55 20.41
N GLY A 78 -4.61 -11.83 20.27
CA GLY A 78 -5.50 -12.79 19.62
C GLY A 78 -5.11 -14.24 19.92
N HIS A 79 -5.93 -15.17 19.43
CA HIS A 79 -5.52 -16.56 19.30
C HIS A 79 -4.62 -16.70 18.07
N ILE A 80 -3.41 -16.16 18.20
CA ILE A 80 -2.41 -16.11 17.13
C ILE A 80 -1.22 -17.02 17.45
N LYS A 81 -0.67 -17.63 16.41
CA LYS A 81 0.51 -18.49 16.45
C LYS A 81 1.51 -17.99 15.42
N SER A 82 2.78 -18.38 15.59
CA SER A 82 3.84 -18.05 14.65
C SER A 82 4.31 -19.27 13.85
N ALA A 83 4.85 -18.99 12.67
CA ALA A 83 5.63 -19.93 11.87
C ALA A 83 6.84 -19.21 11.25
N ARG A 84 7.97 -19.91 11.14
CA ARG A 84 9.18 -19.34 10.54
C ARG A 84 9.03 -19.23 9.02
N ILE A 85 9.44 -18.10 8.45
CA ILE A 85 9.42 -17.81 7.00
C ILE A 85 10.76 -17.31 6.45
N GLY A 86 11.75 -17.11 7.33
CA GLY A 86 13.08 -16.64 6.96
C GLY A 86 14.10 -16.80 8.08
N LEU A 87 15.32 -16.31 7.84
CA LEU A 87 16.40 -16.41 8.83
C LEU A 87 16.08 -15.61 10.10
N ARG A 88 15.46 -14.44 9.93
CA ARG A 88 15.13 -13.45 10.97
C ARG A 88 13.66 -13.00 10.92
N SER A 89 12.78 -13.86 10.40
CA SER A 89 11.38 -13.53 10.13
C SER A 89 10.43 -14.67 10.51
N GLU A 90 9.38 -14.29 11.24
CA GLU A 90 8.22 -15.13 11.53
C GLU A 90 6.95 -14.51 10.94
N VAL A 91 6.03 -15.35 10.46
CA VAL A 91 4.65 -14.93 10.22
C VAL A 91 3.79 -15.30 11.42
N TRP A 92 2.98 -14.36 11.87
CA TRP A 92 1.98 -14.50 12.92
C TRP A 92 0.59 -14.46 12.29
N ALA A 93 -0.28 -15.38 12.66
CA ALA A 93 -1.66 -15.40 12.18
C ALA A 93 -2.57 -16.24 13.08
N GLU A 94 -3.87 -16.16 12.83
CA GLU A 94 -4.81 -17.14 13.37
C GLU A 94 -4.52 -18.54 12.79
N PRO A 95 -4.70 -19.63 13.58
CA PRO A 95 -4.37 -20.98 13.15
C PRO A 95 -5.02 -21.42 11.82
N SER A 96 -6.19 -20.88 11.49
CA SER A 96 -6.93 -21.21 10.26
C SER A 96 -6.22 -20.77 8.98
N ILE A 97 -5.37 -19.74 9.04
CA ILE A 97 -4.68 -19.18 7.87
C ILE A 97 -3.16 -19.25 7.97
N LEU A 98 -2.61 -19.70 9.11
CA LEU A 98 -1.16 -19.69 9.38
C LEU A 98 -0.36 -20.44 8.32
N GLU A 99 -0.82 -21.60 7.88
CA GLU A 99 -0.09 -22.40 6.89
C GLU A 99 -0.12 -21.75 5.50
N SER A 100 -1.26 -21.19 5.09
CA SER A 100 -1.36 -20.42 3.85
C SER A 100 -0.45 -19.20 3.89
N ALA A 101 -0.44 -18.47 5.01
CA ALA A 101 0.43 -17.32 5.21
C ALA A 101 1.92 -17.70 5.23
N ARG A 102 2.28 -18.81 5.85
CA ARG A 102 3.64 -19.37 5.81
C ARG A 102 4.05 -19.61 4.37
N ASN A 103 3.24 -20.32 3.59
CA ASN A 103 3.56 -20.66 2.20
C ASN A 103 3.63 -19.43 1.29
N GLU A 104 2.83 -18.39 1.55
CA GLU A 104 2.90 -17.12 0.83
C GLU A 104 4.26 -16.42 1.00
N PHE A 105 4.77 -16.39 2.23
CA PHE A 105 5.95 -15.59 2.56
C PHE A 105 7.26 -16.37 2.65
N ASP A 106 7.20 -17.71 2.69
CA ASP A 106 8.39 -18.55 2.82
C ASP A 106 9.37 -18.32 1.66
N GLY A 107 10.63 -18.09 2.00
CA GLY A 107 11.73 -17.85 1.06
C GLY A 107 11.84 -16.40 0.54
N VAL A 108 10.73 -15.71 0.27
CA VAL A 108 10.78 -14.39 -0.43
C VAL A 108 11.15 -13.23 0.49
N VAL A 109 10.74 -13.26 1.77
CA VAL A 109 10.95 -12.14 2.70
C VAL A 109 12.44 -11.88 2.97
N GLU A 110 13.25 -12.93 3.05
CA GLU A 110 14.69 -12.77 3.26
C GLU A 110 15.38 -12.18 2.02
N ASP A 111 14.94 -12.53 0.81
CA ASP A 111 15.47 -11.95 -0.42
C ASP A 111 15.13 -10.47 -0.54
N PHE A 112 13.93 -10.08 -0.12
CA PHE A 112 13.51 -8.68 -0.05
C PHE A 112 14.38 -7.88 0.93
N LEU A 113 14.58 -8.41 2.15
CA LEU A 113 15.42 -7.78 3.16
C LEU A 113 16.87 -7.63 2.69
N LYS A 114 17.46 -8.67 2.10
CA LYS A 114 18.83 -8.64 1.57
C LYS A 114 18.97 -7.62 0.45
N THR A 115 17.99 -7.55 -0.45
CA THR A 115 18.00 -6.60 -1.56
C THR A 115 17.87 -5.17 -1.03
N GLY A 116 16.97 -4.92 -0.07
CA GLY A 116 16.85 -3.65 0.63
C GLY A 116 18.14 -3.26 1.35
N GLU A 117 18.80 -4.21 2.05
CA GLU A 117 20.08 -3.96 2.73
C GLU A 117 21.20 -3.60 1.76
N GLN A 118 21.26 -4.30 0.62
CA GLN A 118 22.21 -3.97 -0.44
C GLN A 118 21.96 -2.57 -0.96
N LEU A 119 20.72 -2.18 -1.26
CA LEU A 119 20.39 -0.89 -1.86
C LEU A 119 20.51 0.27 -0.87
N PHE A 120 20.02 0.10 0.37
CA PHE A 120 19.74 1.20 1.30
C PHE A 120 20.59 1.19 2.56
N GLY A 121 21.34 0.11 2.81
CA GLY A 121 22.20 -0.05 3.99
C GLY A 121 21.60 -0.97 5.06
N PRO A 122 22.28 -1.18 6.20
CA PRO A 122 21.93 -2.24 7.15
C PRO A 122 20.51 -2.15 7.71
N TYR A 123 19.85 -3.30 7.87
CA TYR A 123 18.58 -3.41 8.58
C TYR A 123 18.83 -3.43 10.10
N VAL A 124 18.43 -2.36 10.80
CA VAL A 124 18.82 -2.16 12.22
C VAL A 124 17.82 -2.70 13.25
N TRP A 125 16.70 -3.26 12.81
CA TRP A 125 15.58 -3.59 13.69
C TRP A 125 15.67 -5.02 14.28
N GLY A 126 16.65 -5.81 13.88
CA GLY A 126 16.82 -7.19 14.33
C GLY A 126 15.95 -8.17 13.55
N THR A 127 14.69 -8.35 13.97
CA THR A 127 13.72 -9.24 13.32
C THR A 127 12.78 -8.47 12.41
N TYR A 128 12.28 -9.14 11.37
CA TYR A 128 11.18 -8.64 10.52
C TYR A 128 10.05 -9.66 10.54
N ASP A 129 9.12 -9.53 11.47
CA ASP A 129 7.94 -10.41 11.53
C ASP A 129 6.76 -9.79 10.77
N ILE A 130 5.85 -10.64 10.31
CA ILE A 130 4.62 -10.24 9.62
C ILE A 130 3.43 -10.74 10.44
N LEU A 131 2.48 -9.88 10.80
CA LEU A 131 1.19 -10.26 11.36
C LEU A 131 0.10 -10.17 10.29
N VAL A 132 -0.48 -11.32 9.92
CA VAL A 132 -1.66 -11.34 9.05
C VAL A 132 -2.89 -10.98 9.88
N MET A 133 -3.51 -9.87 9.52
CA MET A 133 -4.63 -9.30 10.23
C MET A 133 -5.95 -10.00 9.88
N PRO A 134 -7.02 -9.81 10.69
CA PRO A 134 -8.36 -10.22 10.29
C PRO A 134 -8.82 -9.49 9.01
N PRO A 135 -9.80 -10.05 8.25
CA PRO A 135 -10.28 -9.45 7.01
C PRO A 135 -10.85 -8.03 7.13
N SER A 136 -11.16 -7.58 8.34
CA SER A 136 -11.61 -6.21 8.62
C SER A 136 -10.49 -5.17 8.63
N PHE A 137 -9.21 -5.56 8.54
CA PHE A 137 -8.10 -4.62 8.49
C PHE A 137 -8.22 -3.71 7.26
N PRO A 138 -8.28 -2.37 7.44
CA PRO A 138 -8.71 -1.47 6.37
C PRO A 138 -7.60 -1.13 5.36
N TYR A 139 -6.33 -1.41 5.67
CA TYR A 139 -5.17 -1.02 4.86
C TYR A 139 -4.53 -2.19 4.11
N GLY A 140 -3.52 -1.91 3.26
CA GLY A 140 -2.69 -2.93 2.64
C GLY A 140 -1.73 -3.55 3.64
N GLY A 141 -0.91 -2.71 4.25
CA GLY A 141 -0.10 -3.04 5.41
C GLY A 141 0.05 -1.85 6.35
N MET A 142 0.90 -2.03 7.35
CA MET A 142 1.39 -0.98 8.24
C MET A 142 2.78 -1.37 8.71
N GLU A 143 3.74 -0.46 8.56
CA GLU A 143 5.19 -0.67 8.64
C GLU A 143 5.73 -0.79 10.07
N ASN A 144 4.91 -1.27 11.01
CA ASN A 144 5.26 -1.27 12.42
C ASN A 144 6.60 -2.01 12.65
N PRO A 145 7.63 -1.35 13.21
CA PRO A 145 8.97 -1.91 13.27
C PRO A 145 8.98 -3.27 13.96
N CYS A 146 9.68 -4.23 13.36
CA CYS A 146 9.78 -5.62 13.81
C CYS A 146 8.51 -6.47 13.65
N LEU A 147 7.35 -5.90 13.32
CA LEU A 147 6.06 -6.60 13.25
C LEU A 147 5.10 -5.92 12.25
N THR A 148 5.38 -6.04 10.97
CA THR A 148 4.54 -5.47 9.90
C THR A 148 3.15 -6.08 9.95
N PHE A 149 2.10 -5.25 9.94
CA PHE A 149 0.73 -5.75 9.80
C PHE A 149 0.40 -5.83 8.32
N VAL A 150 -0.28 -6.89 7.89
CA VAL A 150 -0.74 -7.05 6.50
C VAL A 150 -2.18 -7.53 6.43
N THR A 151 -2.90 -7.08 5.41
CA THR A 151 -4.23 -7.60 5.08
C THR A 151 -4.16 -9.08 4.67
N PRO A 152 -5.15 -9.92 5.01
CA PRO A 152 -5.20 -11.29 4.52
C PRO A 152 -5.48 -11.36 3.01
N CYS A 153 -5.87 -10.25 2.37
CA CYS A 153 -6.08 -10.19 0.93
C CYS A 153 -4.83 -10.45 0.09
N ILE A 154 -3.62 -10.40 0.66
CA ILE A 154 -2.38 -10.74 -0.05
C ILE A 154 -2.00 -12.22 0.04
N ILE A 155 -2.78 -13.04 0.77
CA ILE A 155 -2.59 -14.49 0.86
C ILE A 155 -3.34 -15.15 -0.31
N VAL A 156 -2.69 -15.20 -1.47
CA VAL A 156 -3.28 -15.69 -2.72
C VAL A 156 -2.93 -17.17 -2.98
N GLY A 157 -1.73 -17.58 -2.59
CA GLY A 157 -1.15 -18.91 -2.78
C GLY A 157 -0.04 -18.96 -3.83
N ASP A 158 0.26 -17.85 -4.49
CA ASP A 158 1.21 -17.75 -5.61
C ASP A 158 2.26 -16.64 -5.44
N LYS A 159 2.25 -15.93 -4.30
CA LYS A 159 3.17 -14.83 -3.94
C LYS A 159 2.99 -13.58 -4.80
N SER A 160 1.92 -13.49 -5.59
CA SER A 160 1.73 -12.43 -6.58
C SER A 160 1.45 -11.05 -6.01
N LEU A 161 1.04 -10.96 -4.74
CA LEU A 161 0.76 -9.71 -4.02
C LEU A 161 1.77 -9.43 -2.90
N THR A 162 2.96 -10.04 -2.98
CA THR A 162 4.03 -9.84 -2.00
C THR A 162 4.80 -8.53 -2.20
N ASP A 163 4.49 -7.75 -3.24
CA ASP A 163 4.96 -6.38 -3.43
C ASP A 163 4.55 -5.46 -2.26
N VAL A 164 3.39 -5.73 -1.64
CA VAL A 164 2.99 -5.07 -0.39
C VAL A 164 4.03 -5.32 0.70
N VAL A 165 4.57 -6.53 0.83
CA VAL A 165 5.62 -6.81 1.82
C VAL A 165 6.92 -6.08 1.47
N ILE A 166 7.24 -5.93 0.18
CA ILE A 166 8.39 -5.13 -0.25
C ILE A 166 8.22 -3.66 0.15
N HIS A 167 7.01 -3.11 0.01
CA HIS A 167 6.67 -1.77 0.47
C HIS A 167 6.95 -1.60 1.96
N GLU A 168 6.37 -2.47 2.79
CA GLU A 168 6.52 -2.41 4.25
C GLU A 168 7.97 -2.66 4.70
N ILE A 169 8.72 -3.53 4.00
CA ILE A 169 10.16 -3.70 4.23
C ILE A 169 10.89 -2.39 3.96
N THR A 170 10.58 -1.73 2.85
CA THR A 170 11.24 -0.49 2.43
C THR A 170 11.05 0.64 3.44
N HIS A 171 9.90 0.67 4.12
CA HIS A 171 9.65 1.61 5.20
C HIS A 171 10.64 1.51 6.37
N SER A 172 11.31 0.36 6.53
CA SER A 172 12.38 0.17 7.51
C SER A 172 13.52 1.18 7.35
N TRP A 173 13.68 1.78 6.17
CA TRP A 173 14.60 2.88 5.90
C TRP A 173 13.86 4.21 5.72
N PHE A 174 12.82 4.24 4.88
CA PHE A 174 12.06 5.45 4.51
C PHE A 174 10.74 5.51 5.28
N GLY A 175 10.68 6.30 6.33
CA GLY A 175 9.55 6.35 7.28
C GLY A 175 9.99 5.96 8.67
N ASN A 176 10.53 4.76 8.88
CA ASN A 176 10.91 4.30 10.22
C ASN A 176 12.27 4.88 10.68
N LEU A 177 13.29 4.86 9.82
CA LEU A 177 14.60 5.44 10.14
C LEU A 177 14.64 6.95 9.88
N VAL A 178 14.34 7.35 8.65
CA VAL A 178 14.19 8.76 8.26
C VAL A 178 12.71 9.07 8.14
N THR A 179 12.19 9.95 8.98
CA THR A 179 10.73 10.14 9.08
C THR A 179 10.33 11.55 8.68
N ASN A 180 9.12 11.72 8.18
CA ASN A 180 8.49 13.02 8.09
C ASN A 180 8.42 13.74 9.46
N ALA A 181 8.72 15.03 9.51
CA ALA A 181 8.59 15.82 10.75
C ALA A 181 7.13 16.11 11.11
N ASN A 182 6.23 16.08 10.13
CA ASN A 182 4.79 16.29 10.29
C ASN A 182 4.03 15.65 9.10
N TRP A 183 2.71 15.55 9.22
CA TRP A 183 1.87 14.88 8.23
C TRP A 183 1.74 15.62 6.89
N SER A 184 2.05 16.93 6.81
CA SER A 184 2.17 17.62 5.53
C SER A 184 3.35 17.11 4.70
N GLU A 185 4.35 16.51 5.34
CA GLU A 185 5.52 15.91 4.70
C GLU A 185 5.37 14.40 4.49
N PHE A 186 4.16 13.85 4.56
CA PHE A 186 3.91 12.41 4.43
C PHE A 186 4.49 11.79 3.16
N TRP A 187 4.58 12.57 2.08
CA TRP A 187 5.23 12.16 0.84
C TRP A 187 6.72 11.78 1.00
N LEU A 188 7.44 12.31 2.00
CA LEU A 188 8.84 11.92 2.26
C LEU A 188 8.95 10.47 2.70
N ASN A 189 7.93 9.96 3.39
CA ASN A 189 7.82 8.54 3.70
C ASN A 189 7.40 7.81 2.42
N GLU A 190 6.18 8.08 1.95
CA GLU A 190 5.54 7.24 0.92
C GLU A 190 6.20 7.33 -0.45
N GLY A 191 6.63 8.51 -0.88
CA GLY A 191 7.28 8.70 -2.18
C GLY A 191 8.61 7.98 -2.26
N PHE A 192 9.42 8.05 -1.19
CA PHE A 192 10.68 7.31 -1.11
C PHE A 192 10.46 5.82 -0.91
N THR A 193 9.47 5.41 -0.12
CA THR A 193 9.11 3.99 0.02
C THR A 193 8.65 3.40 -1.30
N MET A 194 7.76 4.07 -2.04
CA MET A 194 7.33 3.61 -3.36
C MET A 194 8.49 3.52 -4.35
N PHE A 195 9.42 4.48 -4.33
CA PHE A 195 10.64 4.39 -5.12
C PHE A 195 11.50 3.21 -4.70
N GLY A 196 11.74 3.03 -3.40
CA GLY A 196 12.56 1.95 -2.88
C GLY A 196 11.96 0.56 -3.14
N GLN A 197 10.64 0.42 -3.00
CA GLN A 197 9.89 -0.77 -3.37
C GLN A 197 10.17 -1.13 -4.83
N ARG A 198 9.98 -0.17 -5.74
CA ARG A 198 10.18 -0.40 -7.18
C ARG A 198 11.65 -0.70 -7.50
N ARG A 199 12.62 -0.13 -6.80
CA ARG A 199 14.04 -0.50 -6.94
C ARG A 199 14.32 -1.94 -6.48
N ILE A 200 13.70 -2.40 -5.40
CA ILE A 200 13.77 -3.80 -4.96
C ILE A 200 13.10 -4.71 -5.99
N SER A 201 11.87 -4.39 -6.41
CA SER A 201 11.13 -5.13 -7.45
C SER A 201 11.92 -5.25 -8.75
N GLU A 202 12.55 -4.16 -9.22
CA GLU A 202 13.38 -4.16 -10.42
C GLU A 202 14.60 -5.08 -10.28
N THR A 203 15.22 -5.11 -9.11
CA THR A 203 16.39 -5.96 -8.83
C THR A 203 16.01 -7.44 -8.82
N LEU A 204 14.82 -7.79 -8.32
CA LEU A 204 14.37 -9.17 -8.16
C LEU A 204 13.64 -9.72 -9.41
N TYR A 205 12.83 -8.88 -10.05
CA TYR A 205 11.87 -9.28 -11.08
C TYR A 205 12.10 -8.59 -12.44
N GLY A 206 13.09 -7.71 -12.53
CA GLY A 206 13.49 -7.05 -13.76
C GLY A 206 12.72 -5.76 -14.09
N ARG A 207 13.26 -5.02 -15.06
CA ARG A 207 12.76 -3.70 -15.47
C ARG A 207 11.32 -3.75 -15.99
N ALA A 208 10.97 -4.72 -16.83
CA ALA A 208 9.64 -4.80 -17.43
C ALA A 208 8.53 -4.97 -16.37
N SER A 209 8.76 -5.87 -15.40
CA SER A 209 7.85 -6.12 -14.27
C SER A 209 7.66 -4.87 -13.41
N MET A 210 8.77 -4.21 -13.02
CA MET A 210 8.71 -2.97 -12.25
C MET A 210 8.01 -1.85 -13.03
N CYS A 211 8.31 -1.69 -14.33
CA CYS A 211 7.66 -0.67 -15.15
C CYS A 211 6.15 -0.90 -15.27
N LEU A 212 5.71 -2.16 -15.34
CA LEU A 212 4.29 -2.50 -15.36
C LEU A 212 3.63 -2.16 -14.00
N GLU A 213 4.25 -2.55 -12.89
CA GLU A 213 3.83 -2.15 -11.53
C GLU A 213 3.70 -0.63 -11.41
N ALA A 214 4.72 0.12 -11.86
CA ALA A 214 4.74 1.58 -11.84
C ALA A 214 3.67 2.19 -12.75
N THR A 215 3.42 1.60 -13.90
CA THR A 215 2.36 2.06 -14.82
C THR A 215 0.99 1.89 -14.18
N THR A 216 0.74 0.77 -13.51
CA THR A 216 -0.51 0.57 -12.75
C THR A 216 -0.67 1.64 -11.66
N GLY A 217 0.38 1.96 -10.92
CA GLY A 217 0.37 3.02 -9.91
C GLY A 217 0.07 4.41 -10.49
N GLN A 218 0.74 4.78 -11.59
CA GLN A 218 0.50 6.06 -12.27
C GLN A 218 -0.94 6.16 -12.81
N ASN A 219 -1.50 5.06 -13.33
CA ASN A 219 -2.89 5.01 -13.77
C ASN A 219 -3.87 5.20 -12.60
N LEU A 220 -3.57 4.63 -11.44
CA LEU A 220 -4.38 4.82 -10.23
C LEU A 220 -4.38 6.30 -9.79
N LEU A 221 -3.20 6.94 -9.75
CA LEU A 221 -3.10 8.38 -9.47
C LEU A 221 -3.86 9.22 -10.50
N HIS A 222 -3.77 8.86 -11.78
CA HIS A 222 -4.48 9.57 -12.85
C HIS A 222 -5.99 9.55 -12.61
N ARG A 223 -6.57 8.37 -12.38
CA ARG A 223 -8.00 8.21 -12.08
C ARG A 223 -8.40 8.96 -10.81
N HIS A 224 -7.57 8.94 -9.77
CA HIS A 224 -7.81 9.70 -8.55
C HIS A 224 -7.92 11.20 -8.83
N ILE A 225 -6.94 11.77 -9.55
CA ILE A 225 -6.93 13.20 -9.91
C ILE A 225 -8.13 13.56 -10.80
N GLU A 226 -8.50 12.71 -11.76
CA GLU A 226 -9.72 12.92 -12.56
C GLU A 226 -10.99 12.92 -11.71
N HIS A 227 -11.03 12.07 -10.67
CA HIS A 227 -12.18 11.98 -9.79
C HIS A 227 -12.34 13.21 -8.87
N ILE A 228 -11.24 13.69 -8.26
CA ILE A 228 -11.28 14.80 -7.29
C ILE A 228 -11.07 16.18 -7.93
N GLY A 229 -10.56 16.22 -9.17
CA GLY A 229 -10.23 17.44 -9.91
C GLY A 229 -8.76 17.85 -9.81
N GLN A 230 -8.20 18.35 -10.91
CA GLN A 230 -6.77 18.72 -10.99
C GLN A 230 -6.37 19.84 -10.04
N ASP A 231 -7.27 20.77 -9.71
CA ASP A 231 -6.99 21.90 -8.81
C ASP A 231 -7.24 21.55 -7.33
N HIS A 232 -7.64 20.32 -7.02
CA HIS A 232 -7.95 19.93 -5.66
C HIS A 232 -6.71 19.95 -4.77
N PRO A 233 -6.74 20.56 -3.56
CA PRO A 233 -5.55 20.72 -2.71
C PRO A 233 -4.86 19.41 -2.30
N LEU A 234 -5.60 18.30 -2.25
CA LEU A 234 -5.06 16.97 -1.93
C LEU A 234 -4.21 16.34 -3.05
N THR A 235 -4.14 16.98 -4.22
CA THR A 235 -3.22 16.60 -5.32
C THR A 235 -1.83 17.24 -5.17
N ARG A 236 -1.62 18.06 -4.13
CA ARG A 236 -0.29 18.58 -3.77
C ARG A 236 0.55 17.49 -3.14
N LEU A 237 1.86 17.55 -3.38
CA LEU A 237 2.78 16.63 -2.73
C LEU A 237 2.95 16.98 -1.24
N ARG A 238 3.04 18.28 -0.93
CA ARG A 238 2.96 18.80 0.45
C ARG A 238 1.56 19.35 0.71
N VAL A 239 0.74 18.55 1.39
CA VAL A 239 -0.64 18.92 1.74
C VAL A 239 -0.64 19.95 2.86
N ILE A 240 -1.50 20.97 2.75
CA ILE A 240 -1.74 21.91 3.86
C ILE A 240 -2.79 21.31 4.78
N ILE A 241 -2.40 20.97 6.01
CA ILE A 241 -3.31 20.42 7.02
C ILE A 241 -3.65 21.54 8.00
N GLU A 242 -4.86 22.10 7.85
CA GLU A 242 -5.35 23.15 8.73
C GLU A 242 -5.71 22.61 10.12
N LYS A 243 -5.75 23.50 11.11
CA LYS A 243 -6.14 23.14 12.47
C LYS A 243 -7.56 22.58 12.48
N GLY A 244 -7.71 21.35 12.99
CA GLY A 244 -9.00 20.67 13.10
C GLY A 244 -9.31 19.72 11.95
N VAL A 245 -8.47 19.68 10.91
CA VAL A 245 -8.52 18.64 9.88
C VAL A 245 -7.85 17.37 10.43
N ASP A 246 -8.52 16.23 10.28
CA ASP A 246 -7.92 14.93 10.58
C ASP A 246 -6.89 14.60 9.47
N PRO A 247 -5.62 14.30 9.79
CA PRO A 247 -4.66 13.86 8.78
C PRO A 247 -5.13 12.66 7.96
N ASP A 248 -5.94 11.76 8.53
CA ASP A 248 -6.47 10.60 7.81
C ASP A 248 -7.44 11.01 6.68
N ASP A 249 -8.09 12.17 6.76
CA ASP A 249 -8.93 12.73 5.68
C ASP A 249 -8.10 13.23 4.48
N THR A 250 -6.78 13.36 4.65
CA THR A 250 -5.87 13.77 3.58
C THR A 250 -5.23 12.59 2.84
N TYR A 251 -5.42 11.37 3.35
CA TYR A 251 -4.87 10.15 2.77
C TYR A 251 -5.42 9.90 1.37
N ASN A 252 -4.52 9.75 0.39
CA ASN A 252 -4.83 9.36 -0.98
C ASN A 252 -3.56 8.89 -1.72
N GLU A 253 -3.66 8.62 -3.01
CA GLU A 253 -2.59 8.08 -3.86
C GLU A 253 -1.48 9.09 -4.21
N THR A 254 -1.72 10.39 -4.04
CA THR A 254 -0.77 11.46 -4.39
C THR A 254 0.59 11.34 -3.68
N PRO A 255 0.68 11.27 -2.33
CA PRO A 255 1.97 11.17 -1.64
C PRO A 255 2.81 9.96 -2.09
N TYR A 256 2.17 8.87 -2.49
CA TYR A 256 2.79 7.66 -3.03
C TYR A 256 3.32 7.87 -4.45
N GLU A 257 2.42 8.18 -5.40
CA GLU A 257 2.72 8.09 -6.83
C GLU A 257 3.30 9.38 -7.42
N LYS A 258 2.89 10.53 -6.89
CA LYS A 258 3.52 11.82 -7.22
C LYS A 258 4.86 11.94 -6.50
N GLY A 259 4.96 11.41 -5.28
CA GLY A 259 6.22 11.28 -4.54
C GLY A 259 7.22 10.38 -5.27
N PHE A 260 6.79 9.20 -5.72
CA PHE A 260 7.60 8.33 -6.59
C PHE A 260 8.12 9.08 -7.82
N SER A 261 7.23 9.79 -8.53
CA SER A 261 7.61 10.57 -9.71
C SER A 261 8.64 11.66 -9.38
N PHE A 262 8.55 12.28 -8.20
CA PHE A 262 9.55 13.24 -7.74
C PHE A 262 10.91 12.59 -7.48
N VAL A 263 10.95 11.43 -6.81
CA VAL A 263 12.21 10.72 -6.57
C VAL A 263 12.83 10.22 -7.88
N CYS A 264 12.02 9.74 -8.84
CA CYS A 264 12.50 9.44 -10.20
C CYS A 264 13.02 10.70 -10.91
N TYR A 265 12.40 11.85 -10.70
CA TYR A 265 12.89 13.11 -11.25
C TYR A 265 14.27 13.47 -10.67
N LEU A 266 14.47 13.34 -9.35
CA LEU A 266 15.79 13.53 -8.72
C LEU A 266 16.84 12.57 -9.31
N GLN A 267 16.50 11.29 -9.49
CA GLN A 267 17.38 10.32 -10.15
C GLN A 267 17.72 10.74 -11.59
N SER A 268 16.74 11.27 -12.33
CA SER A 268 16.94 11.73 -13.72
C SER A 268 17.87 12.94 -13.83
N LEU A 269 17.91 13.80 -12.81
CA LEU A 269 18.84 14.93 -12.76
C LEU A 269 20.29 14.45 -12.56
N VAL A 270 20.49 13.38 -11.79
CA VAL A 270 21.80 12.75 -11.59
C VAL A 270 22.23 11.97 -12.84
N ASN A 271 21.27 11.41 -13.58
CA ASN A 271 21.48 10.65 -14.83
C ASN A 271 22.45 9.46 -14.66
N ASP A 272 22.45 8.85 -13.48
CA ASP A 272 23.28 7.70 -13.12
C ASP A 272 22.64 6.97 -11.93
N VAL A 273 22.14 5.76 -12.17
CA VAL A 273 21.41 4.96 -11.17
C VAL A 273 22.31 4.61 -9.99
N GLU A 274 23.56 4.22 -10.22
CA GLU A 274 24.47 3.82 -9.14
C GLU A 274 24.88 5.01 -8.27
N LYS A 275 25.07 6.19 -8.87
CA LYS A 275 25.31 7.42 -8.09
C LYS A 275 24.09 7.80 -7.27
N PHE A 276 22.89 7.65 -7.81
CA PHE A 276 21.67 7.93 -7.05
C PHE A 276 21.46 6.92 -5.91
N ASP A 277 21.73 5.63 -6.13
CA ASP A 277 21.69 4.62 -5.06
C ASP A 277 22.71 4.93 -3.94
N LYS A 278 23.91 5.42 -4.29
CA LYS A 278 24.88 5.92 -3.30
C LYS A 278 24.36 7.14 -2.53
N PHE A 279 23.67 8.06 -3.19
CA PHE A 279 22.99 9.18 -2.53
C PHE A 279 21.92 8.69 -1.56
N LEU A 280 21.08 7.71 -1.92
CA LEU A 280 20.05 7.18 -1.02
C LEU A 280 20.66 6.59 0.26
N ARG A 281 21.75 5.82 0.15
CA ARG A 281 22.49 5.33 1.32
C ARG A 281 23.04 6.48 2.18
N ALA A 282 23.56 7.53 1.55
CA ALA A 282 24.09 8.71 2.25
C ALA A 282 22.97 9.50 2.95
N TYR A 283 21.81 9.65 2.30
CA TYR A 283 20.60 10.29 2.83
C TYR A 283 20.10 9.55 4.08
N ILE A 284 19.95 8.23 3.99
CA ILE A 284 19.58 7.40 5.14
C ILE A 284 20.60 7.55 6.26
N GLN A 285 21.89 7.46 5.96
CA GLN A 285 22.93 7.56 6.99
C GLN A 285 22.97 8.95 7.64
N LYS A 286 22.68 10.02 6.89
CA LYS A 286 22.64 11.40 7.38
C LYS A 286 21.46 11.64 8.32
N PHE A 287 20.28 11.11 7.98
CA PHE A 287 19.03 11.41 8.67
C PHE A 287 18.45 10.26 9.49
N LYS A 288 19.15 9.12 9.61
CA LYS A 288 18.71 8.01 10.46
C LYS A 288 18.42 8.51 11.88
N TYR A 289 17.32 8.02 12.44
CA TYR A 289 16.79 8.40 13.76
C TYR A 289 16.36 9.87 13.88
N GLN A 290 16.15 10.56 12.76
CA GLN A 290 15.65 11.94 12.74
C GLN A 290 14.30 12.00 12.04
N SER A 291 13.60 13.10 12.30
CA SER A 291 12.41 13.50 11.56
C SER A 291 12.72 14.79 10.80
N ILE A 292 12.43 14.83 9.51
CA ILE A 292 12.90 15.87 8.59
C ILE A 292 11.74 16.53 7.82
N VAL A 293 12.00 17.72 7.29
CA VAL A 293 11.15 18.39 6.30
C VAL A 293 11.77 18.28 4.91
N ALA A 294 11.02 18.63 3.86
CA ALA A 294 11.52 18.54 2.48
C ALA A 294 12.79 19.37 2.24
N GLU A 295 12.89 20.51 2.92
CA GLU A 295 14.04 21.40 2.80
C GLU A 295 15.33 20.71 3.24
N ASP A 296 15.30 19.88 4.30
CA ASP A 296 16.46 19.10 4.74
C ASP A 296 16.95 18.15 3.63
N LEU A 297 16.01 17.51 2.92
CA LEU A 297 16.31 16.66 1.76
C LEU A 297 16.89 17.49 0.61
N PHE A 298 16.29 18.64 0.29
CA PHE A 298 16.72 19.46 -0.84
C PHE A 298 18.13 20.00 -0.63
N ASP A 299 18.40 20.54 0.57
CA ASP A 299 19.73 21.03 0.93
C ASP A 299 20.75 19.91 0.85
N PHE A 300 20.45 18.74 1.43
CA PHE A 300 21.37 17.60 1.39
C PHE A 300 21.59 17.07 -0.04
N PHE A 301 20.56 17.01 -0.88
CA PHE A 301 20.67 16.59 -2.29
C PHE A 301 21.57 17.54 -3.09
N LEU A 302 21.38 18.85 -2.93
CA LEU A 302 22.15 19.88 -3.64
C LEU A 302 23.60 19.97 -3.13
N ASP A 303 23.83 19.72 -1.83
CA ASP A 303 25.19 19.65 -1.27
C ASP A 303 25.92 18.37 -1.69
N TYR A 304 25.20 17.26 -1.86
CA TYR A 304 25.77 16.01 -2.35
C TYR A 304 26.11 16.06 -3.85
N PHE A 305 25.34 16.82 -4.63
CA PHE A 305 25.55 17.03 -6.07
C PHE A 305 25.75 18.52 -6.39
N PRO A 306 26.92 19.10 -6.07
CA PRO A 306 27.17 20.54 -6.21
C PRO A 306 27.00 21.04 -7.66
N GLU A 307 27.26 20.20 -8.66
CA GLU A 307 27.05 20.53 -10.08
C GLU A 307 25.58 20.78 -10.44
N LEU A 308 24.64 20.15 -9.71
CA LEU A 308 23.21 20.38 -9.86
C LEU A 308 22.79 21.66 -9.13
N LYS A 309 23.43 21.97 -8.00
CA LYS A 309 23.25 23.23 -7.27
C LYS A 309 23.69 24.43 -8.11
N GLU A 310 24.87 24.36 -8.72
CA GLU A 310 25.39 25.40 -9.63
C GLU A 310 24.49 25.63 -10.86
N LYS A 311 23.79 24.59 -11.32
CA LYS A 311 22.82 24.68 -12.41
C LYS A 311 21.44 25.17 -11.97
N HIS A 312 21.23 25.48 -10.69
CA HIS A 312 19.96 25.93 -10.14
C HIS A 312 18.78 25.00 -10.47
N VAL A 313 19.00 23.67 -10.45
CA VAL A 313 17.94 22.71 -10.84
C VAL A 313 16.70 22.78 -9.96
N HIS A 314 16.86 23.21 -8.71
CA HIS A 314 15.78 23.36 -7.72
C HIS A 314 14.88 24.57 -7.99
N GLU A 315 15.34 25.54 -8.79
CA GLU A 315 14.60 26.75 -9.20
C GLU A 315 14.17 26.70 -10.67
N ARG A 316 14.39 25.56 -11.35
CA ARG A 316 14.09 25.42 -12.78
C ARG A 316 12.60 25.64 -13.02
N GLN A 317 12.27 26.58 -13.91
CA GLN A 317 10.89 26.85 -14.29
C GLN A 317 10.17 25.57 -14.77
N GLY A 318 9.00 25.30 -14.18
CA GLY A 318 8.20 24.09 -14.45
C GLY A 318 8.65 22.84 -13.69
N PHE A 319 9.72 22.92 -12.90
CA PHE A 319 10.23 21.84 -12.06
C PHE A 319 10.75 22.34 -10.69
N ASP A 320 10.35 23.54 -10.27
CA ASP A 320 10.77 24.14 -9.01
C ASP A 320 10.39 23.21 -7.85
N PHE A 321 11.36 22.89 -6.99
CA PHE A 321 11.16 21.91 -5.93
C PHE A 321 10.08 22.37 -4.95
N ALA A 322 10.12 23.63 -4.50
CA ALA A 322 9.18 24.14 -3.51
C ALA A 322 7.81 24.50 -4.12
N LYS A 323 7.79 25.17 -5.28
CA LYS A 323 6.57 25.70 -5.88
C LYS A 323 5.88 24.69 -6.77
N THR A 324 6.60 24.10 -7.73
CA THR A 324 5.96 23.20 -8.70
C THR A 324 5.73 21.82 -8.10
N TRP A 325 6.72 21.25 -7.43
CA TRP A 325 6.60 19.90 -6.87
C TRP A 325 5.81 19.85 -5.58
N LEU A 326 6.20 20.62 -4.55
CA LEU A 326 5.54 20.54 -3.25
C LEU A 326 4.14 21.19 -3.25
N GLN A 327 4.00 22.39 -3.81
CA GLN A 327 2.77 23.18 -3.74
C GLN A 327 1.85 23.05 -4.98
N GLY A 328 2.38 22.57 -6.10
CA GLY A 328 1.63 22.42 -7.34
C GLY A 328 0.57 21.32 -7.25
N THR A 329 -0.65 21.64 -7.66
CA THR A 329 -1.76 20.69 -7.79
C THR A 329 -1.66 19.90 -9.10
N GLY A 330 -2.51 18.88 -9.25
CA GLY A 330 -2.64 18.09 -10.48
C GLY A 330 -1.52 17.07 -10.69
N HIS A 331 -1.37 16.64 -11.94
CA HIS A 331 -0.41 15.60 -12.32
C HIS A 331 1.05 16.00 -12.07
N SER A 332 1.91 15.00 -11.95
CA SER A 332 3.36 15.20 -11.88
C SER A 332 3.89 15.96 -13.11
N PRO A 333 4.79 16.95 -12.94
CA PRO A 333 5.43 17.64 -14.07
C PRO A 333 6.45 16.74 -14.80
N TYR A 334 6.90 15.66 -14.15
CA TYR A 334 7.82 14.68 -14.72
C TYR A 334 7.13 13.33 -14.88
N LYS A 335 7.34 12.68 -16.03
CA LYS A 335 6.88 11.32 -16.29
C LYS A 335 8.10 10.40 -16.33
N PRO A 336 8.24 9.44 -15.39
CA PRO A 336 9.28 8.43 -15.45
C PRO A 336 9.21 7.62 -16.76
N ASP A 337 10.36 7.19 -17.28
CA ASP A 337 10.38 6.25 -18.42
C ASP A 337 9.99 4.84 -17.98
N LEU A 338 8.76 4.47 -18.32
CA LEU A 338 8.16 3.16 -18.02
C LEU A 338 7.98 2.32 -19.29
N SER A 339 8.61 2.69 -20.41
CA SER A 339 8.39 2.05 -21.72
C SER A 339 8.67 0.54 -21.75
N ALA A 340 9.55 0.04 -20.87
CA ALA A 340 9.82 -1.39 -20.75
C ALA A 340 8.60 -2.24 -20.34
N SER A 341 7.52 -1.63 -19.81
CA SER A 341 6.27 -2.36 -19.54
C SER A 341 5.65 -2.94 -20.82
N ALA A 342 5.96 -2.36 -21.99
CA ALA A 342 5.43 -2.79 -23.28
C ALA A 342 5.79 -4.25 -23.63
N GLU A 343 6.89 -4.77 -23.08
CA GLU A 343 7.26 -6.19 -23.20
C GLU A 343 6.17 -7.11 -22.63
N LEU A 344 5.54 -6.70 -21.53
CA LEU A 344 4.48 -7.45 -20.85
C LEU A 344 3.07 -7.04 -21.29
N THR A 345 2.84 -5.78 -21.65
CA THR A 345 1.50 -5.30 -22.05
C THR A 345 1.17 -5.59 -23.50
N GLY A 346 2.15 -5.73 -24.41
CA GLY A 346 1.90 -5.95 -25.83
C GLY A 346 0.94 -7.11 -26.14
N PRO A 347 1.14 -8.32 -25.57
CA PRO A 347 0.20 -9.43 -25.71
C PRO A 347 -1.19 -9.11 -25.13
N VAL A 348 -1.23 -8.36 -24.02
CA VAL A 348 -2.48 -7.96 -23.35
C VAL A 348 -3.27 -6.96 -24.20
N ASP A 349 -2.60 -6.00 -24.83
CA ASP A 349 -3.21 -5.00 -25.71
C ASP A 349 -3.88 -5.65 -26.94
N LEU A 350 -3.28 -6.71 -27.49
CA LEU A 350 -3.87 -7.50 -28.57
C LEU A 350 -5.14 -8.21 -28.11
N GLU A 351 -5.11 -8.75 -26.89
CA GLU A 351 -6.25 -9.46 -26.32
C GLU A 351 -7.42 -8.51 -25.99
N ILE A 352 -7.13 -7.32 -25.45
CA ILE A 352 -8.12 -6.26 -25.25
C ILE A 352 -8.83 -5.92 -26.57
N LYS A 353 -8.08 -5.74 -27.66
CA LYS A 353 -8.66 -5.45 -28.99
C LYS A 353 -9.55 -6.60 -29.44
N ARG A 354 -9.10 -7.85 -29.30
CA ARG A 354 -9.90 -9.04 -29.62
C ARG A 354 -11.23 -9.06 -28.86
N VAL A 355 -11.22 -8.75 -27.56
CA VAL A 355 -12.44 -8.73 -26.73
C VAL A 355 -13.39 -7.60 -27.10
N THR A 356 -12.87 -6.45 -27.54
CA THR A 356 -13.68 -5.21 -27.72
C THR A 356 -14.12 -4.95 -29.16
N GLU A 357 -13.43 -5.47 -30.17
CA GLU A 357 -13.75 -5.25 -31.60
C GLU A 357 -14.70 -6.32 -32.15
N VAL A 358 -15.53 -5.98 -33.15
CA VAL A 358 -16.71 -6.79 -33.54
C VAL A 358 -16.39 -7.98 -34.47
N ASP A 359 -15.21 -8.02 -35.12
CA ASP A 359 -14.88 -8.99 -36.19
C ASP A 359 -13.59 -9.80 -35.97
N VAL A 360 -13.11 -9.92 -34.73
CA VAL A 360 -11.86 -10.64 -34.47
C VAL A 360 -12.15 -12.14 -34.28
N GLN A 361 -11.76 -12.95 -35.26
CA GLN A 361 -11.87 -14.43 -35.23
C GLN A 361 -10.68 -15.13 -34.56
N ASP A 362 -9.74 -14.36 -33.99
CA ASP A 362 -8.60 -14.92 -33.30
C ASP A 362 -9.04 -15.74 -32.08
N LYS A 363 -8.30 -16.81 -31.80
CA LYS A 363 -8.53 -17.62 -30.59
C LYS A 363 -8.17 -16.80 -29.35
N PRO A 364 -8.89 -16.97 -28.23
CA PRO A 364 -8.54 -16.30 -26.99
C PRO A 364 -7.14 -16.71 -26.54
N GLN A 365 -6.34 -15.74 -26.08
CA GLN A 365 -5.06 -16.04 -25.45
C GLN A 365 -5.24 -16.79 -24.13
N GLU A 366 -4.26 -17.62 -23.78
CA GLU A 366 -4.21 -18.32 -22.50
C GLU A 366 -3.73 -17.38 -21.38
N ILE A 367 -4.68 -16.69 -20.75
CA ILE A 367 -4.37 -15.69 -19.70
C ILE A 367 -3.98 -16.32 -18.34
N SER A 368 -4.05 -17.65 -18.19
CA SER A 368 -3.59 -18.35 -16.97
C SER A 368 -2.07 -18.25 -16.76
N LEU A 369 -1.33 -17.95 -17.83
CA LEU A 369 0.12 -17.74 -17.79
C LEU A 369 0.51 -16.28 -17.51
N TRP A 370 -0.46 -15.37 -17.49
CA TRP A 370 -0.20 -13.95 -17.25
C TRP A 370 0.10 -13.70 -15.79
N THR A 371 0.98 -12.74 -15.56
CA THR A 371 1.23 -12.20 -14.22
C THR A 371 -0.02 -11.49 -13.69
N THR A 372 -0.11 -11.34 -12.37
CA THR A 372 -1.19 -10.58 -11.73
C THR A 372 -1.29 -9.15 -12.27
N TYR A 373 -0.15 -8.48 -12.52
CA TYR A 373 -0.17 -7.12 -13.08
C TYR A 373 -0.64 -7.07 -14.55
N GLN A 374 -0.39 -8.11 -15.36
CA GLN A 374 -0.96 -8.19 -16.71
C GLN A 374 -2.48 -8.36 -16.66
N LEU A 375 -2.99 -9.21 -15.77
CA LEU A 375 -4.44 -9.38 -15.55
C LEU A 375 -5.08 -8.10 -14.98
N MET A 376 -4.39 -7.39 -14.09
CA MET A 376 -4.82 -6.09 -13.59
C MET A 376 -4.90 -5.07 -14.73
N TYR A 377 -3.86 -4.97 -15.55
CA TYR A 377 -3.83 -4.09 -16.73
C TYR A 377 -4.97 -4.41 -17.71
N PHE A 378 -5.20 -5.69 -17.99
CA PHE A 378 -6.30 -6.17 -18.83
C PHE A 378 -7.66 -5.69 -18.34
N LEU A 379 -7.97 -5.93 -17.06
CA LEU A 379 -9.26 -5.53 -16.48
C LEU A 379 -9.38 -4.01 -16.31
N ASP A 380 -8.28 -3.34 -15.98
CA ASP A 380 -8.22 -1.88 -15.84
C ASP A 380 -8.57 -1.18 -17.14
N ASP A 381 -8.05 -1.67 -18.27
CA ASP A 381 -8.34 -1.13 -19.58
C ASP A 381 -9.79 -1.42 -20.03
N LEU A 382 -10.28 -2.65 -19.83
CA LEU A 382 -11.69 -2.98 -20.09
C LEU A 382 -12.66 -2.12 -19.25
N SER A 383 -12.31 -1.88 -17.98
CA SER A 383 -13.04 -1.00 -17.05
C SER A 383 -13.04 0.46 -17.54
N ALA A 384 -11.96 0.92 -18.18
CA ALA A 384 -11.86 2.26 -18.77
C ALA A 384 -12.66 2.39 -20.08
N LYS A 385 -12.77 1.30 -20.86
CA LYS A 385 -13.56 1.24 -22.10
C LYS A 385 -15.07 0.98 -21.88
N SER A 386 -15.50 0.82 -20.63
CA SER A 386 -16.90 0.55 -20.30
C SER A 386 -17.80 1.79 -20.51
N PRO A 387 -19.07 1.64 -20.92
CA PRO A 387 -19.78 0.37 -21.14
C PRO A 387 -19.35 -0.33 -22.45
N LEU A 388 -19.11 -1.63 -22.34
CA LEU A 388 -18.77 -2.55 -23.42
C LEU A 388 -20.05 -2.99 -24.16
N SER A 389 -19.89 -3.44 -25.42
CA SER A 389 -21.00 -4.05 -26.18
C SER A 389 -21.39 -5.42 -25.62
N ASP A 390 -22.63 -5.86 -25.82
CA ASP A 390 -23.11 -7.16 -25.32
C ASP A 390 -22.29 -8.34 -25.86
N ALA A 391 -21.83 -8.26 -27.11
CA ALA A 391 -20.91 -9.24 -27.69
C ALA A 391 -19.55 -9.29 -26.95
N SER A 392 -19.04 -8.13 -26.52
CA SER A 392 -17.79 -8.04 -25.75
C SER A 392 -17.97 -8.58 -24.34
N LYS A 393 -19.10 -8.29 -23.68
CA LYS A 393 -19.46 -8.85 -22.36
C LYS A 393 -19.54 -10.38 -22.42
N GLN A 394 -20.23 -10.92 -23.42
CA GLN A 394 -20.35 -12.36 -23.63
C GLN A 394 -19.00 -13.02 -23.87
N ARG A 395 -18.15 -12.46 -24.74
CA ARG A 395 -16.78 -12.96 -24.96
C ARG A 395 -15.96 -12.96 -23.69
N LEU A 396 -15.98 -11.86 -22.93
CA LEU A 396 -15.23 -11.74 -21.67
C LEU A 396 -15.63 -12.85 -20.68
N VAL A 397 -16.93 -13.09 -20.50
CA VAL A 397 -17.43 -14.13 -19.57
C VAL A 397 -17.12 -15.54 -20.05
N LEU A 398 -17.29 -15.81 -21.35
CA LEU A 398 -17.12 -17.15 -21.92
C LEU A 398 -15.66 -17.55 -22.06
N ASP A 399 -14.82 -16.63 -22.54
CA ASP A 399 -13.40 -16.92 -22.82
C ASP A 399 -12.56 -16.92 -21.53
N TYR A 400 -12.98 -16.17 -20.50
CA TYR A 400 -12.17 -15.92 -19.30
C TYR A 400 -12.86 -16.22 -17.97
N PRO A 401 -13.34 -17.47 -17.75
CA PRO A 401 -13.96 -17.85 -16.48
C PRO A 401 -13.00 -17.74 -15.28
N ILE A 402 -11.68 -17.77 -15.52
CA ILE A 402 -10.64 -17.63 -14.49
C ILE A 402 -10.71 -16.29 -13.75
N LEU A 403 -11.17 -15.21 -14.40
CA LEU A 403 -11.26 -13.89 -13.77
C LEU A 403 -12.28 -13.89 -12.63
N LYS A 404 -13.43 -14.52 -12.86
CA LYS A 404 -14.48 -14.74 -11.85
C LYS A 404 -14.04 -15.71 -10.76
N GLN A 405 -13.29 -16.75 -11.11
CA GLN A 405 -12.85 -17.80 -10.18
C GLN A 405 -11.60 -17.43 -9.37
N SER A 406 -10.97 -16.29 -9.68
CA SER A 406 -9.74 -15.85 -9.05
C SER A 406 -9.91 -15.68 -7.54
N ARG A 407 -8.90 -16.09 -6.78
CA ARG A 407 -8.76 -15.80 -5.34
C ARG A 407 -7.98 -14.51 -5.09
N ASN A 408 -7.32 -13.98 -6.10
CA ASN A 408 -6.53 -12.76 -6.00
C ASN A 408 -7.47 -11.54 -5.84
N ALA A 409 -7.33 -10.82 -4.73
CA ALA A 409 -8.23 -9.73 -4.39
C ALA A 409 -8.14 -8.53 -5.36
N GLU A 410 -6.97 -8.25 -5.94
CA GLU A 410 -6.81 -7.18 -6.94
C GLU A 410 -7.52 -7.52 -8.26
N ILE A 411 -7.56 -8.80 -8.64
CA ILE A 411 -8.31 -9.30 -9.81
C ILE A 411 -9.81 -9.30 -9.55
N ARG A 412 -10.25 -9.83 -8.39
CA ARG A 412 -11.67 -9.85 -8.00
C ARG A 412 -12.26 -8.45 -7.94
N GLN A 413 -11.51 -7.49 -7.38
CA GLN A 413 -11.96 -6.11 -7.27
C GLN A 413 -12.19 -5.48 -8.65
N ARG A 414 -11.21 -5.58 -9.57
CA ARG A 414 -11.33 -5.05 -10.93
C ARG A 414 -12.41 -5.77 -11.75
N TRP A 415 -12.57 -7.07 -11.56
CA TRP A 415 -13.70 -7.82 -12.11
C TRP A 415 -15.04 -7.21 -11.66
N CYS A 416 -15.18 -6.93 -10.36
CA CYS A 416 -16.38 -6.28 -9.83
C CYS A 416 -16.61 -4.89 -10.44
N GLU A 417 -15.56 -4.09 -10.65
CA GLU A 417 -15.70 -2.79 -11.36
C GLU A 417 -16.23 -2.97 -12.78
N VAL A 418 -15.69 -3.94 -13.54
CA VAL A 418 -16.17 -4.26 -14.89
C VAL A 418 -17.63 -4.67 -14.84
N VAL A 419 -18.02 -5.57 -13.92
CA VAL A 419 -19.43 -6.00 -13.76
C VAL A 419 -20.36 -4.80 -13.49
N ILE A 420 -19.97 -3.89 -12.58
CA ILE A 420 -20.78 -2.72 -12.22
C ILE A 420 -20.91 -1.75 -13.40
N LYS A 421 -19.78 -1.36 -14.02
CA LYS A 421 -19.74 -0.38 -15.12
C LYS A 421 -20.44 -0.87 -16.40
N ASN A 422 -20.63 -2.18 -16.54
CA ASN A 422 -21.29 -2.80 -17.69
C ASN A 422 -22.72 -3.27 -17.40
N GLU A 423 -23.21 -3.02 -16.19
CA GLU A 423 -24.53 -3.43 -15.68
C GLU A 423 -24.82 -4.93 -15.88
N MET A 424 -23.83 -5.78 -15.62
CA MET A 424 -23.95 -7.24 -15.75
C MET A 424 -24.63 -7.84 -14.51
N LEU A 425 -25.94 -7.59 -14.35
CA LEU A 425 -26.71 -7.95 -13.15
C LEU A 425 -26.71 -9.45 -12.83
N GLU A 426 -26.52 -10.31 -13.84
CA GLU A 426 -26.36 -11.76 -13.70
C GLU A 426 -25.08 -12.15 -12.93
N HIS A 427 -24.13 -11.23 -12.79
CA HIS A 427 -22.87 -11.38 -12.06
C HIS A 427 -22.83 -10.60 -10.73
N LYS A 428 -23.93 -9.98 -10.27
CA LYS A 428 -23.92 -9.17 -9.03
C LYS A 428 -23.50 -9.95 -7.78
N GLU A 429 -23.73 -11.27 -7.74
CA GLU A 429 -23.31 -12.12 -6.62
C GLU A 429 -21.79 -12.25 -6.49
N ASP A 430 -21.04 -11.98 -7.57
CA ASP A 430 -19.57 -11.90 -7.52
C ASP A 430 -19.14 -10.68 -6.66
N ILE A 431 -19.87 -9.57 -6.77
CA ILE A 431 -19.68 -8.35 -5.96
C ILE A 431 -20.05 -8.63 -4.50
N ARG A 432 -21.20 -9.25 -4.25
CA ARG A 432 -21.64 -9.63 -2.89
C ARG A 432 -20.57 -10.50 -2.23
N SER A 433 -20.15 -11.57 -2.90
CA SER A 433 -19.12 -12.49 -2.40
C SER A 433 -17.80 -11.78 -2.09
N PHE A 434 -17.39 -10.82 -2.91
CA PHE A 434 -16.16 -10.07 -2.68
C PHE A 434 -16.25 -9.13 -1.47
N LEU A 435 -17.32 -8.34 -1.36
CA LEU A 435 -17.56 -7.42 -0.23
C LEU A 435 -17.78 -8.17 1.09
N HIS A 436 -18.32 -9.40 1.05
CA HIS A 436 -18.40 -10.26 2.23
C HIS A 436 -17.05 -10.81 2.71
N SER A 437 -16.07 -10.92 1.82
CA SER A 437 -14.81 -11.60 2.15
C SER A 437 -13.77 -10.72 2.85
N GLN A 438 -13.92 -9.39 2.82
CA GLN A 438 -12.91 -8.44 3.28
C GLN A 438 -13.46 -7.02 3.51
N GLY A 439 -12.74 -6.19 4.25
CA GLY A 439 -13.10 -4.79 4.57
C GLY A 439 -12.01 -3.75 4.28
N LYS A 440 -11.05 -4.04 3.40
CA LYS A 440 -9.98 -3.13 2.97
C LYS A 440 -10.56 -1.94 2.20
N GLN A 441 -10.22 -0.73 2.63
CA GLN A 441 -10.78 0.51 2.09
C GLN A 441 -10.56 0.66 0.57
N LYS A 442 -9.37 0.28 0.08
CA LYS A 442 -8.96 0.34 -1.33
C LYS A 442 -9.91 -0.46 -2.23
N TYR A 443 -10.50 -1.52 -1.71
CA TYR A 443 -11.40 -2.39 -2.47
C TYR A 443 -12.86 -2.04 -2.23
N THR A 444 -13.23 -1.75 -0.98
CA THR A 444 -14.62 -1.53 -0.60
C THR A 444 -15.16 -0.19 -1.13
N LYS A 445 -14.44 0.93 -0.93
CA LYS A 445 -14.96 2.27 -1.26
C LYS A 445 -15.28 2.43 -2.76
N PRO A 446 -14.38 2.09 -3.70
CA PRO A 446 -14.65 2.32 -5.13
C PRO A 446 -15.85 1.53 -5.64
N LEU A 447 -16.08 0.32 -5.14
CA LEU A 447 -17.23 -0.49 -5.55
C LEU A 447 -18.56 0.13 -5.10
N TYR A 448 -18.63 0.65 -3.88
CA TYR A 448 -19.81 1.38 -3.42
C TYR A 448 -20.03 2.68 -4.21
N GLU A 449 -18.98 3.44 -4.49
CA GLU A 449 -19.07 4.66 -5.29
C GLU A 449 -19.55 4.38 -6.72
N LEU A 450 -19.08 3.28 -7.34
CA LEU A 450 -19.52 2.86 -8.66
C LEU A 450 -20.98 2.39 -8.65
N MET A 451 -21.38 1.55 -7.68
CA MET A 451 -22.78 1.09 -7.58
C MET A 451 -23.75 2.26 -7.35
N MET A 452 -23.36 3.26 -6.55
CA MET A 452 -24.19 4.44 -6.30
C MET A 452 -24.31 5.39 -7.50
N LYS A 453 -23.43 5.26 -8.51
CA LYS A 453 -23.51 5.98 -9.78
C LYS A 453 -24.15 5.18 -10.92
N ALA A 454 -24.47 3.91 -10.68
CA ALA A 454 -25.08 3.00 -11.65
C ALA A 454 -26.61 3.00 -11.56
N SER A 455 -27.27 2.03 -12.20
CA SER A 455 -28.72 1.85 -12.18
C SER A 455 -29.32 1.71 -10.77
N GLU A 456 -30.62 2.01 -10.63
CA GLU A 456 -31.34 1.90 -9.35
C GLU A 456 -31.27 0.50 -8.73
N ASP A 457 -31.20 -0.54 -9.56
CA ASP A 457 -31.07 -1.93 -9.10
C ASP A 457 -29.74 -2.16 -8.37
N LEU A 458 -28.65 -1.59 -8.89
CA LEU A 458 -27.34 -1.64 -8.23
C LEU A 458 -27.27 -0.75 -6.99
N GLN A 459 -27.97 0.38 -6.97
CA GLN A 459 -28.08 1.22 -5.77
C GLN A 459 -28.80 0.49 -4.62
N LYS A 460 -29.93 -0.18 -4.93
CA LYS A 460 -30.66 -1.01 -3.95
C LYS A 460 -29.81 -2.18 -3.48
N PHE A 461 -29.11 -2.83 -4.40
CA PHE A 461 -28.19 -3.93 -4.08
C PHE A 461 -27.03 -3.46 -3.19
N ALA A 462 -26.47 -2.26 -3.41
CA ALA A 462 -25.43 -1.71 -2.56
C ALA A 462 -25.93 -1.55 -1.10
N LEU A 463 -27.13 -1.01 -0.90
CA LEU A 463 -27.75 -0.89 0.42
C LEU A 463 -27.97 -2.27 1.07
N GLU A 464 -28.48 -3.25 0.32
CA GLU A 464 -28.65 -4.64 0.77
C GLU A 464 -27.32 -5.22 1.29
N VAL A 465 -26.27 -5.19 0.46
CA VAL A 465 -24.95 -5.73 0.83
C VAL A 465 -24.34 -4.96 2.00
N TYR A 466 -24.52 -3.64 2.09
CA TYR A 466 -24.03 -2.87 3.23
C TYR A 466 -24.68 -3.32 4.55
N HIS A 467 -26.00 -3.53 4.57
CA HIS A 467 -26.67 -4.04 5.78
C HIS A 467 -26.21 -5.44 6.19
N GLU A 468 -25.83 -6.28 5.23
CA GLU A 468 -25.24 -7.59 5.51
C GLU A 468 -23.82 -7.48 6.09
N THR A 469 -23.08 -6.43 5.73
CA THR A 469 -21.63 -6.33 5.97
C THR A 469 -21.20 -5.32 7.04
N GLU A 470 -22.06 -4.36 7.40
CA GLU A 470 -21.72 -3.21 8.26
C GLU A 470 -21.09 -3.59 9.62
N ARG A 471 -21.44 -4.75 10.17
CA ARG A 471 -21.03 -5.16 11.52
C ARG A 471 -19.59 -5.65 11.59
N PHE A 472 -19.01 -6.08 10.47
CA PHE A 472 -17.63 -6.58 10.44
C PHE A 472 -16.64 -5.60 9.81
N LEU A 473 -17.11 -4.52 9.19
CA LEU A 473 -16.24 -3.46 8.68
C LEU A 473 -15.55 -2.71 9.82
N HIS A 474 -14.30 -2.30 9.57
CA HIS A 474 -13.63 -1.34 10.45
C HIS A 474 -14.43 -0.04 10.53
N VAL A 475 -14.39 0.63 11.68
CA VAL A 475 -15.21 1.83 11.94
C VAL A 475 -15.03 2.91 10.88
N ASN A 476 -13.79 3.16 10.42
CA ASN A 476 -13.51 4.14 9.38
C ASN A 476 -14.16 3.75 8.04
N VAL A 477 -14.02 2.49 7.63
CA VAL A 477 -14.58 1.98 6.35
C VAL A 477 -16.10 2.03 6.40
N ARG A 478 -16.70 1.66 7.54
CA ARG A 478 -18.13 1.80 7.77
C ARG A 478 -18.59 3.24 7.62
N SER A 479 -17.91 4.20 8.25
CA SER A 479 -18.25 5.63 8.14
C SER A 479 -18.16 6.13 6.70
N TYR A 480 -17.12 5.75 5.95
CA TYR A 480 -17.00 6.13 4.53
C TYR A 480 -18.13 5.56 3.68
N VAL A 481 -18.44 4.27 3.84
CA VAL A 481 -19.52 3.63 3.07
C VAL A 481 -20.87 4.23 3.41
N ARG A 482 -21.15 4.55 4.68
CA ARG A 482 -22.38 5.26 5.08
C ARG A 482 -22.53 6.62 4.39
N LYS A 483 -21.43 7.39 4.31
CA LYS A 483 -21.41 8.66 3.60
C LYS A 483 -21.69 8.48 2.11
N ILE A 484 -21.09 7.47 1.47
CA ILE A 484 -21.34 7.13 0.05
C ILE A 484 -22.80 6.76 -0.19
N LEU A 485 -23.42 6.01 0.75
CA LEU A 485 -24.81 5.57 0.67
C LEU A 485 -25.83 6.65 1.10
N GLY A 486 -25.40 7.82 1.57
CA GLY A 486 -26.29 8.86 2.07
C GLY A 486 -27.03 8.49 3.36
N LEU A 487 -26.43 7.64 4.20
CA LEU A 487 -27.05 7.14 5.44
C LEU A 487 -26.74 8.00 6.68
N ASP A 488 -25.93 9.05 6.53
CA ASP A 488 -25.58 9.98 7.60
C ASP A 488 -26.63 11.11 7.67
N ASN A 489 -27.82 10.78 8.17
CA ASN A 489 -28.83 11.73 8.64
C ASN A 489 -28.90 11.71 10.17
#